data_AF-G8WP55-F1
#
_entry.id   AF-G8WP55-F1
#
_cell.length_a   1.000
_cell.length_b   1.000
_cell.length_c   1.000
_cell.angle_alpha   90.00
_cell.angle_beta   90.00
_cell.angle_gamma   90.00
#
_symmetry.space_group_name_H-M   'P 1'
#
loop_
_entity.id
_entity.type
_entity.pdbx_description
1 polymer ?
#
loop_
_entity_poly.entity_id
_entity_poly.type
_entity_poly.pdbx_seq_one_letter_code
_entity_poly.pdbx_strand_id
1 'polypeptide(L)'
;MPEKPSLYDRPIAGPFAALCGGGDNGDESMESCISVAELHGGGYALRDTKPEGKGHELRMSKTEITAFARTWLSQHDEPQLG
;
A
#
# COMPACT_ATOMS: atom_id res chain seq x y z
N MET A 1 -26.02 0.68 -16.48
CA MET A 1 -25.00 -0.29 -16.02
C MET A 1 -24.95 -0.17 -14.51
N PRO A 2 -25.05 -1.25 -13.73
CA PRO A 2 -24.92 -1.12 -12.28
C PRO A 2 -23.54 -0.53 -11.96
N GLU A 3 -23.51 0.45 -11.06
CA GLU A 3 -22.26 1.02 -10.56
C GLU A 3 -21.42 -0.09 -9.94
N LYS A 4 -20.13 -0.13 -10.28
CA LYS A 4 -19.22 -1.12 -9.68
C LYS A 4 -19.14 -0.80 -8.18
N PRO A 5 -19.35 -1.77 -7.28
CA PRO A 5 -19.31 -1.50 -5.84
C PRO A 5 -17.99 -0.84 -5.47
N SER A 6 -18.06 0.25 -4.68
CA SER A 6 -16.89 1.01 -4.27
C SER A 6 -15.88 0.08 -3.60
N LEU A 7 -14.59 0.32 -3.81
CA LEU A 7 -13.55 -0.41 -3.10
C LEU A 7 -13.64 -0.20 -1.58
N TYR A 8 -14.19 0.93 -1.14
CA TYR A 8 -14.42 1.24 0.27
C TYR A 8 -15.52 0.40 0.93
N ASP A 9 -16.45 -0.15 0.14
CA ASP A 9 -17.52 -1.01 0.66
C ASP A 9 -17.06 -2.47 0.85
N ARG A 10 -15.86 -2.82 0.38
CA ARG A 10 -15.35 -4.21 0.42
C ARG A 10 -14.73 -4.53 1.78
N PRO A 11 -15.06 -5.64 2.43
CA PRO A 11 -14.35 -6.03 3.65
C PRO A 11 -12.87 -6.37 3.37
N ILE A 12 -12.02 -6.18 4.39
CA ILE A 12 -10.63 -6.67 4.37
C ILE A 12 -10.65 -8.20 4.43
N ALA A 13 -9.91 -8.86 3.53
CA ALA A 13 -9.91 -10.31 3.38
C ALA A 13 -8.88 -11.05 4.24
N GLY A 14 -7.89 -10.35 4.79
CA GLY A 14 -6.81 -10.96 5.55
C GLY A 14 -6.03 -9.97 6.41
N PRO A 15 -4.99 -10.45 7.13
CA PRO A 15 -4.15 -9.58 7.93
C PRO A 15 -3.40 -8.58 7.04
N PHE A 16 -3.09 -7.42 7.60
CA PHE A 16 -2.17 -6.48 6.98
C PHE A 16 -0.74 -7.00 7.10
N ALA A 17 -0.02 -7.04 5.98
CA ALA A 17 1.40 -7.34 5.91
C ALA A 17 2.19 -6.03 5.77
N ALA A 18 3.24 -5.86 6.57
CA ALA A 18 4.10 -4.70 6.52
C ALA A 18 5.14 -4.82 5.39
N LEU A 19 5.23 -3.76 4.57
CA LEU A 19 6.27 -3.55 3.56
C LEU A 19 7.14 -2.41 4.07
N CYS A 20 8.34 -2.73 4.55
CA CYS A 20 9.25 -1.80 5.22
C CYS A 20 10.50 -1.54 4.38
N GLY A 21 10.96 -0.28 4.35
CA GLY A 21 12.22 0.13 3.70
C GLY A 21 12.27 1.65 3.50
N GLY A 22 13.48 2.22 3.40
CA GLY A 22 13.68 3.65 3.10
C GLY A 22 14.18 4.56 4.23
N GLY A 23 14.71 4.00 5.33
CA GLY A 23 15.41 4.79 6.35
C GLY A 23 16.91 4.83 6.08
N ASP A 24 17.50 6.02 6.01
CA ASP A 24 18.95 6.17 6.12
C ASP A 24 19.37 5.80 7.56
N ASN A 25 20.30 4.86 7.70
CA ASN A 25 21.04 4.58 8.94
C ASN A 25 20.24 4.09 10.17
N GLY A 26 19.41 3.05 10.02
CA GLY A 26 19.01 2.22 11.17
C GLY A 26 18.21 2.96 12.25
N ASP A 27 17.48 4.01 11.86
CA ASP A 27 16.51 4.64 12.75
C ASP A 27 15.27 3.75 12.86
N GLU A 28 15.19 3.04 13.99
CA GLU A 28 14.10 2.14 14.38
C GLU A 28 12.81 2.91 14.77
N SER A 29 12.73 4.22 14.52
CA SER A 29 11.52 5.03 14.71
C SER A 29 10.50 4.95 13.56
N MET A 30 10.46 3.82 12.84
CA MET A 30 9.23 3.18 12.27
C MET A 30 8.14 4.08 11.62
N GLU A 31 8.50 5.19 10.96
CA GLU A 31 7.67 5.86 9.93
C GLU A 31 7.82 5.19 8.54
N SER A 32 8.59 4.10 8.44
CA SER A 32 9.13 3.56 7.18
C SER A 32 8.37 2.36 6.60
N CYS A 33 7.20 2.03 7.17
CA CYS A 33 6.45 0.84 6.76
C CYS A 33 5.04 1.19 6.29
N ILE A 34 4.71 0.70 5.10
CA ILE A 34 3.33 0.70 4.60
C ILE A 34 2.78 -0.70 4.81
N SER A 35 1.60 -0.80 5.41
CA SER A 35 0.88 -2.06 5.58
C SER A 35 -0.13 -2.25 4.45
N VAL A 36 -0.18 -3.46 3.88
CA VAL A 36 -1.09 -3.82 2.78
C VAL A 36 -1.92 -5.05 3.14
N ALA A 37 -3.22 -5.03 2.82
CA ALA A 37 -4.11 -6.19 2.90
C ALA A 37 -4.99 -6.31 1.65
N GLU A 38 -5.40 -7.52 1.29
CA GLU A 38 -6.35 -7.76 0.20
C GLU A 38 -7.79 -7.44 0.62
N LEU A 39 -8.61 -7.06 -0.36
CA LEU A 39 -10.06 -6.85 -0.20
C LEU A 39 -10.85 -8.05 -0.74
N HIS A 40 -11.99 -8.36 -0.10
CA HIS A 40 -12.94 -9.33 -0.64
C HIS A 40 -13.45 -8.88 -2.02
N GLY A 41 -13.44 -9.79 -2.99
CA GLY A 41 -13.78 -9.46 -4.38
C GLY A 41 -12.68 -8.71 -5.14
N GLY A 42 -11.48 -8.59 -4.54
CA GLY A 42 -10.26 -8.08 -5.16
C GLY A 42 -9.96 -6.61 -4.86
N GLY A 43 -8.69 -6.23 -5.02
CA GLY A 43 -8.14 -4.93 -4.64
C GLY A 43 -7.35 -5.01 -3.33
N TYR A 44 -6.82 -3.87 -2.92
CA TYR A 44 -5.90 -3.74 -1.81
C TYR A 44 -6.26 -2.51 -0.96
N ALA A 45 -6.07 -2.63 0.35
CA ALA A 45 -6.08 -1.54 1.30
C ALA A 45 -4.65 -1.29 1.78
N LEU A 46 -4.22 -0.04 1.74
CA LEU A 46 -2.93 0.44 2.22
C LEU A 46 -3.16 1.32 3.43
N ARG A 47 -2.31 1.21 4.44
CA ARG A 47 -2.31 2.11 5.61
C ARG A 47 -0.93 2.23 6.23
N ASP A 48 -0.79 3.19 7.12
CA ASP A 48 0.36 3.27 8.02
C ASP A 48 0.40 2.06 8.97
N THR A 49 1.60 1.63 9.34
CA THR A 49 1.81 0.69 10.46
C THR A 49 1.48 1.29 11.83
N LYS A 50 1.48 2.61 11.96
CA LYS A 50 1.21 3.35 13.18
C LYS A 50 -0.27 3.30 13.57
N PRO A 51 -0.60 3.19 14.88
CA PRO A 51 -1.98 3.17 15.35
C PRO A 51 -2.82 4.37 14.89
N GLU A 52 -2.20 5.53 14.71
CA GLU A 52 -2.82 6.79 14.29
C GLU A 52 -3.43 6.71 12.87
N GLY A 53 -2.88 5.87 11.99
CA GLY A 53 -3.38 5.67 10.63
C GLY A 53 -4.54 4.65 10.50
N LYS A 54 -4.97 4.03 11.61
CA LYS A 54 -6.05 3.02 11.58
C LYS A 54 -7.38 3.64 11.14
N GLY A 55 -8.08 2.97 10.22
CA GLY A 55 -9.39 3.45 9.71
C GLY A 55 -9.28 4.50 8.60
N HIS A 56 -8.06 4.85 8.19
CA HIS A 56 -7.78 5.78 7.10
C HIS A 56 -7.09 5.04 5.93
N GLU A 57 -7.62 3.88 5.54
CA GLU A 57 -7.02 3.07 4.48
C GLU A 57 -7.23 3.68 3.08
N LEU A 58 -6.14 3.83 2.31
CA LEU A 58 -6.23 4.07 0.88
C LEU A 58 -6.58 2.75 0.18
N ARG A 59 -7.61 2.75 -0.67
CA ARG A 59 -8.07 1.55 -1.35
C ARG A 59 -7.92 1.64 -2.85
N MET A 60 -7.32 0.61 -3.43
CA MET A 60 -6.95 0.56 -4.85
C MET A 60 -7.31 -0.81 -5.44
N SER A 61 -7.69 -0.82 -6.70
CA SER A 61 -7.77 -2.05 -7.47
C SER A 61 -6.37 -2.62 -7.71
N LYS A 62 -6.30 -3.91 -8.06
CA LYS A 62 -5.03 -4.54 -8.46
C LYS A 62 -4.35 -3.80 -9.61
N THR A 63 -5.13 -3.29 -10.56
CA THR A 63 -4.59 -2.55 -11.71
C THR A 63 -3.98 -1.22 -11.28
N GLU A 64 -4.66 -0.46 -10.41
CA GLU A 64 -4.19 0.85 -9.94
C GLU A 64 -2.90 0.75 -9.12
N ILE A 65 -2.85 -0.14 -8.12
CA ILE A 65 -1.64 -0.28 -7.27
C ILE A 65 -0.44 -0.77 -8.10
N THR A 66 -0.67 -1.65 -9.08
CA THR A 66 0.40 -2.16 -9.95
C THR A 66 0.91 -1.08 -10.91
N ALA A 67 0.01 -0.28 -11.49
CA ALA A 67 0.38 0.84 -12.34
C ALA A 67 1.18 1.88 -11.55
N PHE A 68 0.70 2.24 -10.35
CA PHE A 68 1.42 3.11 -9.42
C PHE A 68 2.84 2.59 -9.15
N ALA A 69 2.98 1.34 -8.69
CA ALA A 69 4.28 0.77 -8.33
C ALA A 69 5.26 0.78 -9.51
N ARG A 70 4.80 0.41 -10.71
CA ARG A 70 5.64 0.41 -11.92
C ARG A 70 6.09 1.82 -12.29
N THR A 71 5.18 2.79 -12.29
CA THR A 71 5.51 4.17 -12.63
C THR A 71 6.44 4.78 -11.58
N TRP A 72 6.18 4.56 -10.30
CA TRP A 72 7.03 5.02 -9.21
C TRP A 72 8.47 4.51 -9.35
N LEU A 73 8.63 3.19 -9.50
CA LEU A 73 9.95 2.58 -9.68
C LEU A 73 10.66 3.13 -10.93
N SER A 74 9.97 3.31 -12.04
CA SER A 74 10.58 3.88 -13.25
C SER A 74 11.12 5.31 -13.10
N GLN A 75 10.67 6.05 -12.08
CA GLN A 75 11.07 7.44 -11.82
C GLN A 75 12.08 7.57 -10.68
N HIS A 76 12.13 6.59 -9.77
CA HIS A 76 12.82 6.71 -8.49
C HIS A 76 13.77 5.57 -8.16
N ASP A 77 13.69 4.46 -8.89
CA ASP A 77 14.62 3.33 -8.78
C ASP A 77 15.77 3.55 -9.77
N GLU A 78 16.55 4.62 -9.56
CA GLU A 78 17.82 4.79 -10.27
C GLU A 78 18.75 3.65 -9.84
N PRO A 79 19.34 2.87 -10.76
CA PRO A 79 20.41 1.96 -10.37
C PRO A 79 21.52 2.81 -9.77
N GLN A 80 21.89 2.55 -8.52
CA GLN A 80 23.12 3.06 -7.94
C GLN A 80 24.28 2.54 -8.80
N LEU A 81 24.66 3.31 -9.81
CA LEU A 81 25.93 3.17 -10.50
C LEU A 81 27.00 3.51 -9.47
N GLY A 82 27.60 2.46 -8.92
CA GLY A 82 28.84 2.55 -8.14
C GLY A 82 29.99 3.10 -8.97
#